data_AF-A0A969YUM4-F1
#
_entry.id   AF-A0A969YUM4-F1
#
_cell.length_a   1.000
_cell.length_b   1.000
_cell.length_c   1.000
_cell.angle_alpha   90.00
_cell.angle_beta   90.00
_cell.angle_gamma   90.00
#
_symmetry.space_group_name_H-M   'P 1'
#
loop_
_entity.id
_entity.type
_entity.pdbx_description
1 polymer ?
#
loop_
_entity_poly.entity_id
_entity_poly.type
_entity_poly.pdbx_seq_one_letter_code
_entity_poly.pdbx_strand_id
1 'polypeptide(L)'
;MSPCPKGTIPYRIKSGDTFNVLAQRFNTTAEAIISVNPGVNPNNLQIGQSICIPIRRRVVPCPPGSRYIIKAGDTYSKLSQRSGLSIATITALNPGVDPTNLRIGQIICLPVRRRRR
;
A
#
# COMPACT_ATOMS: atom_id res chain seq x y z
N MET A 1 13.21 19.13 13.15
CA MET A 1 13.10 17.96 12.25
C MET A 1 12.10 18.31 11.17
N SER A 2 12.54 18.51 9.94
CA SER A 2 11.60 18.74 8.83
C SER A 2 10.78 17.46 8.61
N PRO A 3 9.45 17.55 8.58
CA PRO A 3 8.60 16.39 8.36
C PRO A 3 8.81 15.85 6.94
N CYS A 4 8.75 14.53 6.80
CA CYS A 4 8.83 13.88 5.51
C CYS A 4 7.72 14.39 4.54
N PRO A 5 8.03 14.58 3.25
CA PRO A 5 7.04 15.04 2.27
C PRO A 5 5.80 14.12 2.20
N LYS A 6 4.66 14.66 1.77
CA LYS A 6 3.45 13.85 1.52
C LYS A 6 3.77 12.69 0.56
N GLY A 7 3.26 11.50 0.87
CA GLY A 7 3.54 10.29 0.09
C GLY A 7 4.83 9.56 0.49
N THR A 8 5.53 10.03 1.51
CA THR A 8 6.68 9.35 2.11
C THR A 8 6.43 9.05 3.59
N ILE A 9 7.21 8.15 4.17
CA ILE A 9 7.23 7.85 5.62
C ILE A 9 8.65 8.01 6.19
N PRO A 10 8.80 8.44 7.45
CA PRO A 10 10.11 8.48 8.08
C PRO A 10 10.63 7.06 8.32
N TYR A 11 11.93 6.86 8.10
CA TYR A 11 12.64 5.62 8.35
C TYR A 11 14.02 5.92 8.95
N ARG A 12 14.42 5.15 9.95
CA ARG A 12 15.78 5.21 10.52
C ARG A 12 16.62 4.09 9.94
N ILE A 13 17.73 4.45 9.31
CA ILE A 13 18.72 3.51 8.76
C ILE A 13 19.18 2.54 9.84
N LYS A 14 19.25 1.26 9.47
CA LYS A 14 19.75 0.15 10.27
C LYS A 14 21.01 -0.42 9.63
N SER A 15 21.74 -1.23 10.39
CA SER A 15 22.89 -1.97 9.85
C SER A 15 22.47 -2.81 8.65
N GLY A 16 23.24 -2.72 7.56
CA GLY A 16 22.99 -3.44 6.30
C GLY A 16 21.97 -2.79 5.36
N ASP A 17 21.36 -1.66 5.73
CA ASP A 17 20.46 -0.96 4.82
C ASP A 17 21.23 -0.31 3.65
N THR A 18 20.71 -0.50 2.45
CA THR A 18 21.06 0.27 1.25
C THR A 18 19.79 0.79 0.61
N PHE A 19 19.86 1.82 -0.22
CA PHE A 19 18.68 2.29 -0.93
C PHE A 19 18.07 1.22 -1.84
N ASN A 20 18.87 0.31 -2.40
CA ASN A 20 18.36 -0.82 -3.19
C ASN A 20 17.54 -1.80 -2.34
N VAL A 21 18.07 -2.19 -1.17
CA VAL A 21 17.35 -3.09 -0.24
C VAL A 21 16.07 -2.44 0.27
N LEU A 22 16.14 -1.16 0.64
CA LEU A 22 14.96 -0.41 1.10
C LEU A 22 13.94 -0.22 -0.02
N ALA A 23 14.37 0.04 -1.25
CA ALA A 23 13.49 0.16 -2.40
C ALA A 23 12.66 -1.11 -2.63
N GLN A 24 13.33 -2.28 -2.61
CA GLN A 24 12.66 -3.57 -2.71
C GLN A 24 11.67 -3.79 -1.56
N ARG A 25 12.12 -3.55 -0.32
CA ARG A 25 11.31 -3.73 0.88
C ARG A 25 10.03 -2.88 0.88
N PHE A 26 10.13 -1.63 0.44
CA PHE A 26 9.02 -0.67 0.45
C PHE A 26 8.30 -0.57 -0.90
N ASN A 27 8.61 -1.45 -1.85
CA ASN A 27 8.01 -1.48 -3.18
C ASN A 27 8.06 -0.09 -3.87
N THR A 28 9.27 0.48 -3.89
CA THR A 28 9.64 1.72 -4.57
C THR A 28 10.95 1.52 -5.36
N THR A 29 11.61 2.59 -5.81
CA THR A 29 12.93 2.51 -6.46
C THR A 29 13.98 3.28 -5.66
N ALA A 30 15.25 2.93 -5.84
CA ALA A 30 16.34 3.64 -5.17
C ALA A 30 16.39 5.10 -5.60
N GLU A 31 16.17 5.39 -6.88
CA GLU A 31 16.11 6.74 -7.45
C GLU A 31 15.00 7.57 -6.81
N ALA A 32 13.83 6.96 -6.54
CA ALA A 32 12.74 7.63 -5.84
C ALA A 32 13.09 7.91 -4.37
N ILE A 33 13.86 7.05 -3.72
CA ILE A 33 14.37 7.32 -2.36
C ILE A 33 15.38 8.48 -2.43
N ILE A 34 16.30 8.49 -3.39
CA ILE A 34 17.28 9.57 -3.57
C ILE A 34 16.57 10.92 -3.76
N SER A 35 15.58 10.97 -4.66
CA SER A 35 14.93 12.24 -5.03
C SER A 35 14.17 12.91 -3.89
N VAL A 36 13.65 12.15 -2.92
CA VAL A 36 12.96 12.70 -1.74
C VAL A 36 13.88 12.96 -0.54
N ASN A 37 15.17 12.64 -0.65
CA ASN A 37 16.18 12.85 0.40
C ASN A 37 17.36 13.69 -0.12
N PRO A 38 17.14 14.96 -0.50
CA PRO A 38 18.22 15.82 -0.97
C PRO A 38 19.30 15.97 0.11
N GLY A 39 20.56 15.84 -0.29
CA GLY A 39 21.73 15.92 0.61
C GLY A 39 22.09 14.62 1.33
N VAL A 40 21.33 13.53 1.15
CA VAL A 40 21.73 12.21 1.65
C VAL A 40 22.63 11.51 0.63
N ASN A 41 23.82 11.07 1.04
CA ASN A 41 24.72 10.28 0.21
C ASN A 41 24.29 8.80 0.22
N PRO A 42 23.83 8.22 -0.90
CA PRO A 42 23.35 6.83 -0.96
C PRO A 42 24.44 5.78 -0.67
N ASN A 43 25.71 6.14 -0.87
CA ASN A 43 26.86 5.27 -0.69
C ASN A 43 27.49 5.40 0.71
N ASN A 44 26.94 6.27 1.58
CA ASN A 44 27.48 6.51 2.92
C ASN A 44 26.34 6.72 3.95
N LEU A 45 25.41 5.76 4.00
CA LEU A 45 24.29 5.80 4.94
C LEU A 45 24.79 5.53 6.37
N GLN A 46 24.37 6.37 7.32
CA GLN A 46 24.76 6.24 8.72
C GLN A 46 23.67 5.53 9.52
N ILE A 47 24.04 4.57 10.38
CA ILE A 47 23.07 3.92 11.27
C ILE A 47 22.39 4.98 12.15
N GLY A 48 21.07 4.93 12.26
CA GLY A 48 20.26 5.89 12.99
C GLY A 48 19.91 7.17 12.20
N GLN A 49 20.52 7.38 11.02
CA GLN A 49 20.15 8.47 10.12
C GLN A 49 18.67 8.38 9.74
N SER A 50 17.97 9.50 9.84
CA SER A 50 16.57 9.58 9.44
C SER A 50 16.48 9.97 7.96
N ILE A 51 15.73 9.19 7.20
CA ILE A 51 15.40 9.43 5.79
C ILE A 51 13.90 9.30 5.58
N CYS A 52 13.42 9.74 4.43
CA CYS A 52 12.04 9.61 3.98
C CYS A 52 11.95 8.54 2.90
N ILE A 53 11.11 7.53 3.09
CA ILE A 53 10.90 6.47 2.10
C ILE A 53 9.60 6.75 1.33
N PRO A 54 9.64 6.90 0.00
CA PRO A 54 8.43 6.96 -0.81
C PRO A 54 7.63 5.68 -0.63
N ILE A 55 6.37 5.84 -0.27
CA ILE A 55 5.42 4.74 -0.25
C ILE A 55 4.51 4.90 -1.45
N ARG A 56 4.59 3.94 -2.37
CA ARG A 56 3.52 3.79 -3.36
C ARG A 56 2.29 3.32 -2.63
N ARG A 57 1.42 4.26 -2.23
CA ARG A 57 0.03 3.91 -1.98
C ARG A 57 -0.46 3.32 -3.29
N ARG A 58 -0.67 2.00 -3.35
CA ARG A 58 -1.43 1.39 -4.42
C ARG A 58 -2.81 2.02 -4.35
N VAL A 59 -3.00 3.11 -5.08
CA VAL A 59 -4.31 3.67 -5.29
C VAL A 59 -4.98 2.66 -6.19
N VAL A 60 -5.66 1.70 -5.60
CA VAL A 60 -6.55 0.83 -6.38
C VAL A 60 -7.58 1.78 -6.99
N PRO A 61 -7.63 1.94 -8.32
CA PRO A 61 -8.54 2.86 -8.97
C PRO A 61 -9.95 2.28 -8.84
N CYS A 62 -10.59 2.56 -7.71
CA CYS A 62 -11.96 2.17 -7.47
C CYS A 62 -12.90 3.28 -7.91
N PRO A 63 -14.04 2.93 -8.54
CA PRO A 63 -15.14 3.87 -8.72
C PRO A 63 -15.48 4.61 -7.41
N PRO A 64 -15.87 5.89 -7.47
CA PRO A 64 -16.25 6.65 -6.28
C PRO A 64 -17.24 5.87 -5.38
N GLY A 65 -16.95 5.83 -4.08
CA GLY A 65 -17.80 5.13 -3.10
C GLY A 65 -17.64 3.60 -3.05
N SER A 66 -16.79 2.98 -3.87
CA SER A 66 -16.60 1.53 -3.90
C SER A 66 -15.34 1.01 -3.19
N ARG A 67 -14.59 1.87 -2.48
CA ARG A 67 -13.43 1.41 -1.70
C ARG A 67 -13.89 0.63 -0.47
N TYR A 68 -13.40 -0.60 -0.33
CA TYR A 68 -13.61 -1.45 0.84
C TYR A 68 -12.26 -1.87 1.42
N ILE A 69 -12.13 -1.77 2.75
CA ILE A 69 -10.95 -2.19 3.49
C ILE A 69 -11.23 -3.57 4.07
N ILE A 70 -10.43 -4.56 3.68
CA ILE A 70 -10.51 -5.94 4.19
C ILE A 70 -10.36 -5.92 5.71
N LYS A 71 -11.31 -6.56 6.38
CA LYS A 71 -11.35 -6.76 7.83
C LYS A 71 -11.00 -8.20 8.20
N ALA A 72 -10.72 -8.42 9.47
CA ALA A 72 -10.49 -9.76 10.00
C ALA A 72 -11.69 -10.67 9.67
N GLY A 73 -11.41 -11.84 9.09
CA GLY A 73 -12.42 -12.84 8.74
C GLY A 73 -13.18 -12.58 7.44
N ASP A 74 -12.86 -11.52 6.68
CA ASP A 74 -13.39 -11.31 5.34
C ASP A 74 -12.88 -12.38 4.37
N THR A 75 -13.77 -12.86 3.51
CA THR A 75 -13.47 -13.71 2.35
C THR A 75 -14.28 -13.22 1.17
N TYR A 76 -13.87 -13.52 -0.07
CA TYR A 76 -14.70 -13.16 -1.24
C TYR A 76 -16.08 -13.82 -1.20
N SER A 77 -16.22 -15.00 -0.60
CA SER A 77 -17.54 -15.63 -0.38
C SER A 77 -18.44 -14.78 0.52
N LYS A 78 -17.95 -14.34 1.69
CA LYS A 78 -18.73 -13.47 2.59
C LYS A 78 -19.03 -12.09 1.98
N LEU A 79 -18.05 -11.53 1.26
CA LEU A 79 -18.21 -10.22 0.60
C LEU A 79 -19.18 -10.31 -0.59
N SER A 80 -19.20 -11.43 -1.31
CA SER A 80 -20.19 -11.74 -2.35
C SER A 80 -21.61 -11.71 -1.76
N GLN A 81 -21.85 -12.49 -0.70
CA GLN A 81 -23.15 -12.53 -0.01
C GLN A 81 -23.60 -11.15 0.47
N ARG A 82 -22.66 -10.36 1.02
CA ARG A 82 -22.96 -9.02 1.55
C ARG A 82 -23.25 -7.97 0.47
N SER A 83 -22.51 -8.02 -0.63
CA SER A 83 -22.62 -7.04 -1.72
C SER A 83 -23.70 -7.40 -2.75
N GLY A 84 -24.09 -8.67 -2.82
CA GLY A 84 -24.93 -9.23 -3.87
C GLY A 84 -24.19 -9.44 -5.20
N LEU A 85 -22.86 -9.28 -5.24
CA LEU A 85 -22.05 -9.55 -6.42
C LEU A 85 -21.52 -10.98 -6.39
N SER A 86 -21.45 -11.65 -7.55
CA SER A 86 -20.80 -12.95 -7.64
C SER A 86 -19.30 -12.84 -7.30
N ILE A 87 -18.70 -13.94 -6.82
CA ILE A 87 -17.25 -14.00 -6.58
C ILE A 87 -16.47 -13.66 -7.86
N ALA A 88 -16.92 -14.15 -9.02
CA ALA A 88 -16.31 -13.85 -10.32
C ALA A 88 -16.33 -12.34 -10.62
N THR A 89 -17.43 -11.65 -10.33
CA THR A 89 -17.53 -10.19 -10.48
C THR A 89 -16.57 -9.46 -9.54
N ILE A 90 -16.46 -9.89 -8.27
CA ILE A 90 -15.52 -9.30 -7.31
C ILE A 90 -14.08 -9.50 -7.78
N THR A 91 -13.72 -10.68 -8.27
CA THR A 91 -12.38 -10.95 -8.82
C THR A 91 -12.08 -10.08 -10.03
N ALA A 92 -13.02 -9.96 -10.98
CA ALA A 92 -12.84 -9.13 -12.18
C ALA A 92 -12.66 -7.64 -11.85
N LEU A 93 -13.33 -7.13 -10.82
CA LEU A 93 -13.17 -5.75 -10.34
C LEU A 93 -11.83 -5.50 -9.64
N ASN A 94 -11.11 -6.55 -9.25
CA ASN A 94 -9.91 -6.49 -8.43
C ASN A 94 -8.73 -7.23 -9.08
N PRO A 95 -8.31 -6.84 -10.30
CA PRO A 95 -7.18 -7.49 -10.97
C PRO A 95 -5.91 -7.42 -10.12
N GLY A 96 -5.22 -8.55 -10.01
CA GLY A 96 -4.00 -8.68 -9.19
C GLY A 96 -4.23 -8.83 -7.69
N VAL A 97 -5.50 -8.97 -7.24
CA VAL A 97 -5.81 -9.38 -5.87
C VAL A 97 -6.04 -10.89 -5.84
N ASP A 98 -5.29 -11.58 -5.00
CA ASP A 98 -5.48 -13.00 -4.70
C ASP A 98 -6.69 -13.18 -3.75
N PRO A 99 -7.79 -13.81 -4.19
CA PRO A 99 -8.98 -14.04 -3.36
C PRO A 99 -8.74 -14.92 -2.14
N THR A 100 -7.68 -15.73 -2.16
CA THR A 100 -7.36 -16.70 -1.11
C THR A 100 -6.34 -16.17 -0.10
N ASN A 101 -5.70 -15.04 -0.40
CA ASN A 101 -4.66 -14.42 0.42
C ASN A 101 -4.95 -12.95 0.70
N LEU A 102 -6.17 -12.67 1.16
CA LEU A 102 -6.59 -11.33 1.55
C LEU A 102 -5.90 -10.90 2.84
N ARG A 103 -5.34 -9.68 2.83
CA ARG A 103 -4.65 -9.12 4.00
C ARG A 103 -5.55 -8.11 4.71
N ILE A 104 -5.61 -8.17 6.03
CA ILE A 104 -6.30 -7.14 6.83
C ILE A 104 -5.72 -5.77 6.49
N GLY A 105 -6.58 -4.78 6.25
CA GLY A 105 -6.18 -3.43 5.83
C GLY A 105 -5.96 -3.27 4.32
N GLN A 106 -5.95 -4.35 3.55
CA GLN A 106 -5.92 -4.28 2.09
C GLN A 106 -7.17 -3.57 1.56
N ILE A 107 -6.99 -2.72 0.56
CA ILE A 107 -8.09 -2.05 -0.13
C ILE A 107 -8.46 -2.86 -1.38
N ILE A 108 -9.75 -3.11 -1.55
CA ILE A 108 -10.34 -3.66 -2.78
C ILE A 108 -11.46 -2.73 -3.27
N CYS A 109 -11.81 -2.84 -4.54
CA CYS A 109 -12.98 -2.23 -5.14
C CYS A 109 -14.17 -3.17 -4.98
N LEU A 110 -15.08 -2.80 -4.08
CA LEU A 110 -16.32 -3.52 -3.81
C LEU A 110 -17.45 -2.49 -3.73
N PRO A 111 -18.24 -2.29 -4.80
CA PRO A 111 -19.38 -1.39 -4.78
C PRO A 111 -20.49 -2.02 -3.93
N VAL A 112 -20.42 -1.79 -2.63
CA VAL A 112 -21.51 -2.14 -1.73
C VAL A 112 -22.62 -1.10 -1.88
N ARG A 113 -23.84 -1.55 -2.16
CA ARG A 113 -25.01 -0.68 -2.00
C ARG A 113 -25.08 -0.33 -0.52
N ARG A 114 -24.76 0.92 -0.15
CA ARG A 114 -25.11 1.42 1.17
C ARG A 114 -26.64 1.37 1.24
N ARG A 115 -27.20 0.44 2.02
CA ARG A 115 -28.61 0.53 2.40
C ARG A 115 -28.76 1.90 3.08
N ARG A 116 -29.47 2.82 2.42
CA ARG A 116 -29.92 4.05 3.07
C ARG A 116 -30.81 3.57 4.23
N ARG A 117 -30.43 3.93 5.46
CA ARG A 117 -31.35 3.89 6.59
C ARG A 117 -32.35 5.01 6.43
#